data_AF-A0A538R6E1-F1
#
_entry.id   AF-A0A538R6E1-F1
#
_cell.length_a   1.000
_cell.length_b   1.000
_cell.length_c   1.000
_cell.angle_alpha   90.00
_cell.angle_beta   90.00
_cell.angle_gamma   90.00
#
_symmetry.space_group_name_H-M   'P 1'
#
loop_
_entity.id
_entity.type
_entity.pdbx_description
1 polymer ?
#
loop_
_entity_poly.entity_id
_entity_poly.type
_entity_poly.pdbx_seq_one_letter_code
_entity_poly.pdbx_strand_id
1 'polypeptide(L)'
;MTLILEADTALRQALEALAAEARLVFFAGLPGTGKSLLIHQLAHVAHARGRRIHLLQWDVARPVFEASAAGTRYPLEHGVTHGVIRLAVGRWARDAVARWHAAHPGGSDLLIGETPFIGHRLVELARPEQDAAEPALAGAWTRFVIPVPSRALREHVEAERARRARDPVHPREREDAPPSVLRDLWRELAGADIAYDPMLYRRAYERLLVHRHAVVLPLESRLPTAGVSAYEFRVATTDLLPSPEEIAAAIHDIETRYPDPRALQREIDGWRQVSP
;
A
#
# COMPACT_ATOMS: atom_id res chain seq x y z
N MET A 1 24.78 -7.58 4.54
CA MET A 1 23.35 -7.29 4.37
C MET A 1 22.90 -7.99 3.11
N THR A 2 22.14 -9.08 3.20
CA THR A 2 21.76 -9.83 1.99
C THR A 2 20.62 -9.11 1.29
N LEU A 3 20.97 -8.23 0.35
CA LEU A 3 20.01 -7.79 -0.65
C LEU A 3 19.62 -9.03 -1.46
N ILE A 4 18.35 -9.39 -1.44
CA ILE A 4 17.86 -10.56 -2.19
C ILE A 4 17.83 -10.25 -3.71
N LEU A 5 18.00 -8.97 -4.05
CA LEU A 5 18.01 -8.39 -5.39
C LEU A 5 19.18 -8.82 -6.28
N GLU A 6 20.23 -9.45 -5.75
CA GLU A 6 21.39 -9.87 -6.56
C GLU A 6 20.99 -10.86 -7.67
N ALA A 7 19.89 -11.59 -7.46
CA ALA A 7 19.32 -12.51 -8.45
C ALA A 7 18.60 -11.81 -9.62
N ASP A 8 18.29 -10.51 -9.51
CA ASP A 8 17.56 -9.75 -10.54
C ASP A 8 18.14 -8.33 -10.71
N THR A 9 18.98 -8.19 -11.74
CA THR A 9 19.68 -6.92 -12.00
C THR A 9 18.72 -5.79 -12.38
N ALA A 10 17.64 -6.09 -13.12
CA ALA A 10 16.68 -5.08 -13.55
C ALA A 10 15.87 -4.56 -12.36
N LEU A 11 15.42 -5.46 -11.49
CA LEU A 11 14.74 -5.08 -10.25
C LEU A 11 15.67 -4.27 -9.33
N ARG A 12 16.93 -4.68 -9.19
CA ARG A 12 17.92 -3.94 -8.41
C ARG A 12 18.08 -2.51 -8.93
N GLN A 13 18.31 -2.33 -10.23
CA GLN A 13 18.47 -1.01 -10.85
C GLN A 13 17.22 -0.13 -10.66
N ALA A 14 16.03 -0.72 -10.80
CA ALA A 14 14.78 0.01 -10.57
C ALA A 14 14.66 0.52 -9.12
N LEU A 15 14.99 -0.31 -8.13
CA LEU A 15 14.96 0.10 -6.73
C LEU A 15 16.07 1.10 -6.38
N GLU A 16 17.26 0.97 -6.96
CA GLU A 16 18.36 1.93 -6.82
C GLU A 16 17.98 3.31 -7.38
N ALA A 17 17.33 3.36 -8.55
CA ALA A 17 16.83 4.60 -9.15
C ALA A 17 15.76 5.26 -8.26
N LEU A 18 14.78 4.48 -7.77
CA LEU A 18 13.76 4.99 -6.83
C LEU A 18 14.40 5.54 -5.55
N ALA A 19 15.38 4.84 -4.99
CA ALA A 19 16.09 5.26 -3.79
C ALA A 19 16.95 6.52 -4.01
N ALA A 20 17.40 6.77 -5.23
CA ALA A 20 18.20 7.94 -5.60
C ALA A 20 17.35 9.18 -5.90
N GLU A 21 16.23 9.01 -6.60
CA GLU A 21 15.50 10.12 -7.23
C GLU A 21 14.22 10.52 -6.50
N ALA A 22 13.52 9.56 -5.88
CA ALA A 22 12.20 9.81 -5.30
C ALA A 22 12.29 10.26 -3.84
N ARG A 23 11.36 11.11 -3.41
CA ARG A 23 11.13 11.44 -1.99
C ARG A 23 9.97 10.64 -1.40
N LEU A 24 9.00 10.27 -2.25
CA LEU A 24 7.85 9.46 -1.87
C LEU A 24 7.71 8.31 -2.87
N VAL A 25 7.61 7.08 -2.39
CA VAL A 25 7.40 5.88 -3.22
C VAL A 25 6.25 5.07 -2.66
N PHE A 26 5.14 4.98 -3.40
CA PHE A 26 3.96 4.20 -3.02
C PHE A 26 3.90 2.94 -3.87
N PHE A 27 3.88 1.76 -3.24
CA PHE A 27 3.64 0.50 -3.93
C PHE A 27 2.14 0.23 -3.98
N ALA A 28 1.58 0.32 -5.19
CA ALA A 28 0.18 0.14 -5.49
C ALA A 28 -0.10 -1.26 -6.03
N GLY A 29 -1.00 -2.01 -5.41
CA GLY A 29 -1.30 -3.36 -5.88
C GLY A 29 -2.11 -4.22 -4.94
N LEU A 30 -2.69 -5.29 -5.51
CA LEU A 30 -3.42 -6.29 -4.74
C LEU A 30 -2.53 -6.92 -3.65
N PRO A 31 -3.11 -7.42 -2.56
CA PRO A 31 -2.40 -8.36 -1.70
C PRO A 31 -1.77 -9.50 -2.52
N GLY A 32 -0.60 -9.99 -2.10
CA GLY A 32 0.11 -11.07 -2.80
C GLY A 32 0.81 -10.68 -4.11
N THR A 33 1.07 -9.40 -4.39
CA THR A 33 1.85 -8.95 -5.57
C THR A 33 3.33 -8.65 -5.26
N GLY A 34 3.78 -8.96 -4.04
CA GLY A 34 5.18 -8.76 -3.61
C GLY A 34 5.50 -7.38 -3.01
N LYS A 35 4.50 -6.51 -2.82
CA LYS A 35 4.69 -5.14 -2.28
C LYS A 35 5.54 -5.09 -1.01
N SER A 36 5.20 -5.87 0.02
CA SER A 36 5.92 -5.84 1.30
C SER A 36 7.40 -6.20 1.14
N LEU A 37 7.72 -7.16 0.25
CA LEU A 37 9.11 -7.47 -0.07
C LEU A 37 9.81 -6.32 -0.81
N LEU A 38 9.14 -5.66 -1.76
CA LEU A 38 9.69 -4.51 -2.46
C LEU A 38 9.92 -3.31 -1.54
N ILE A 39 8.99 -3.04 -0.61
CA ILE A 39 9.12 -2.03 0.44
C ILE A 39 10.34 -2.34 1.30
N HIS A 40 10.47 -3.59 1.76
CA HIS A 40 11.64 -4.06 2.51
C HIS A 40 12.94 -3.81 1.72
N GLN A 41 13.03 -4.28 0.48
CA GLN A 41 14.24 -4.12 -0.33
C GLN A 41 14.55 -2.64 -0.61
N LEU A 42 13.55 -1.81 -0.92
CA LEU A 42 13.75 -0.36 -1.13
C LEU A 42 14.24 0.34 0.14
N ALA A 43 13.68 0.01 1.31
CA ALA A 43 14.12 0.56 2.58
C ALA A 43 15.61 0.28 2.83
N HIS A 44 16.06 -0.95 2.58
CA HIS A 44 17.46 -1.33 2.71
C HIS A 44 18.38 -0.61 1.71
N VAL A 45 17.98 -0.51 0.44
CA VAL A 45 18.75 0.20 -0.60
C VAL A 45 18.85 1.69 -0.29
N ALA A 46 17.75 2.34 0.11
CA ALA A 46 17.75 3.75 0.47
C ALA A 46 18.52 4.04 1.76
N HIS A 47 18.42 3.17 2.77
CA HIS A 47 19.20 3.30 3.99
C HIS A 47 20.71 3.20 3.75
N ALA A 48 21.15 2.27 2.89
CA ALA A 48 22.54 2.16 2.48
C ALA A 48 23.09 3.44 1.79
N ARG A 49 22.20 4.28 1.26
CA ARG A 49 22.52 5.61 0.70
C ARG A 49 22.47 6.73 1.75
N GLY A 50 22.33 6.39 3.03
CA GLY A 50 22.25 7.35 4.14
C GLY A 50 20.89 7.99 4.32
N ARG A 51 19.82 7.47 3.70
CA ARG A 51 18.47 8.03 3.86
C ARG A 51 17.78 7.50 5.11
N ARG A 52 17.02 8.36 5.76
CA ARG A 52 16.09 8.00 6.84
C ARG A 52 14.80 7.49 6.22
N ILE A 53 14.30 6.35 6.73
CA ILE A 53 13.18 5.64 6.12
C ILE A 53 11.92 5.84 6.96
N HIS A 54 10.86 6.31 6.31
CA HIS A 54 9.53 6.48 6.88
C HIS A 54 8.54 5.57 6.15
N LEU A 55 7.59 4.98 6.87
CA LEU A 55 6.63 4.03 6.32
C LEU A 55 5.19 4.51 6.50
N LEU A 56 4.38 4.40 5.46
CA LEU A 56 2.92 4.58 5.53
C LEU A 56 2.26 3.30 5.05
N GLN A 57 1.72 2.50 5.97
CA GLN A 57 1.16 1.19 5.62
C GLN A 57 -0.27 1.05 6.13
N TRP A 58 -1.17 0.64 5.23
CA TRP A 58 -2.57 0.37 5.57
C TRP A 58 -2.70 -0.56 6.79
N ASP A 59 -2.00 -1.69 6.79
CA ASP A 59 -2.08 -2.69 7.86
C ASP A 59 -1.41 -2.27 9.17
N VAL A 60 -0.70 -1.12 9.19
CA VAL A 60 -0.12 -0.52 10.40
C VAL A 60 -1.02 0.60 10.93
N ALA A 61 -1.56 1.45 10.06
CA ALA A 61 -2.43 2.55 10.47
C ALA A 61 -3.85 2.08 10.85
N ARG A 62 -4.42 1.13 10.09
CA ARG A 62 -5.80 0.65 10.31
C ARG A 62 -6.03 0.12 11.73
N PRO A 63 -5.20 -0.77 12.29
CA PRO A 63 -5.44 -1.29 13.65
C PRO A 63 -5.47 -0.20 14.73
N VAL A 64 -4.72 0.90 14.54
CA VAL A 64 -4.73 2.03 15.48
C VAL A 64 -6.08 2.76 15.43
N PHE A 65 -6.66 2.94 14.24
CA PHE A 65 -8.02 3.46 14.08
C PHE A 65 -9.04 2.52 14.73
N GLU A 66 -9.01 1.23 14.40
CA GLU A 66 -9.95 0.22 14.91
C GLU A 66 -9.94 0.11 16.44
N ALA A 67 -8.77 0.25 17.07
CA ALA A 67 -8.61 0.18 18.52
C ALA A 67 -8.92 1.50 19.26
N SER A 68 -9.04 2.62 18.55
CA SER A 68 -9.29 3.93 19.15
C SER A 68 -10.71 4.04 19.73
N ALA A 69 -10.90 4.91 20.74
CA ALA A 69 -12.22 5.15 21.34
C ALA A 69 -13.28 5.60 20.32
N ALA A 70 -12.89 6.40 19.31
CA ALA A 70 -13.79 6.80 18.25
C ALA A 70 -14.09 5.67 17.26
N GLY A 71 -13.09 4.81 16.99
CA GLY A 71 -13.17 3.71 16.04
C GLY A 71 -13.93 2.48 16.54
N THR A 72 -14.00 2.24 17.85
CA THR A 72 -14.79 1.12 18.41
C THR A 72 -16.29 1.22 18.11
N ARG A 73 -16.79 2.40 17.71
CA ARG A 73 -18.15 2.60 17.19
C ARG A 73 -18.39 1.93 15.83
N TYR A 74 -17.31 1.55 15.13
CA TYR A 74 -17.30 1.00 13.77
C TYR A 74 -16.56 -0.34 13.75
N PRO A 75 -17.13 -1.38 14.37
CA PRO A 75 -16.49 -2.69 14.45
C PRO A 75 -16.34 -3.36 13.08
N LEU A 76 -15.51 -4.40 13.01
CA LEU A 76 -15.41 -5.26 11.84
C LEU A 76 -16.78 -5.85 11.48
N GLU A 77 -17.17 -5.74 10.21
CA GLU A 77 -18.37 -6.38 9.68
C GLU A 77 -17.95 -7.63 8.91
N HIS A 78 -18.37 -8.82 9.36
CA HIS A 78 -17.97 -10.08 8.72
C HIS A 78 -16.44 -10.24 8.52
N GLY A 79 -15.64 -9.76 9.48
CA GLY A 79 -14.18 -9.80 9.41
C GLY A 79 -13.55 -8.75 8.49
N VAL A 80 -14.34 -7.78 8.03
CA VAL A 80 -13.93 -6.74 7.10
C VAL A 80 -14.04 -5.37 7.77
N THR A 81 -13.02 -4.53 7.61
CA THR A 81 -12.98 -3.16 8.18
C THR A 81 -14.18 -2.33 7.73
N HIS A 82 -14.84 -1.68 8.69
CA HIS A 82 -16.00 -0.83 8.43
C HIS A 82 -15.67 0.33 7.47
N GLY A 83 -16.62 0.71 6.61
CA GLY A 83 -16.43 1.72 5.56
C GLY A 83 -15.95 3.08 6.08
N VAL A 84 -16.50 3.53 7.21
CA VAL A 84 -16.06 4.78 7.88
C VAL A 84 -14.57 4.75 8.22
N ILE A 85 -14.06 3.64 8.75
CA ILE A 85 -12.64 3.50 9.10
C ILE A 85 -11.78 3.55 7.83
N ARG A 86 -12.23 2.95 6.72
CA ARG A 86 -11.46 2.98 5.46
C ARG A 86 -11.29 4.39 4.92
N LEU A 87 -12.39 5.14 4.85
CA LEU A 87 -12.35 6.53 4.41
C LEU A 87 -11.57 7.42 5.38
N ALA A 88 -11.72 7.22 6.69
CA ALA A 88 -11.03 8.01 7.70
C ALA A 88 -9.51 7.79 7.64
N VAL A 89 -9.06 6.54 7.49
CA VAL A 89 -7.64 6.21 7.29
C VAL A 89 -7.12 6.84 5.99
N GLY A 90 -7.91 6.78 4.91
CA GLY A 90 -7.56 7.41 3.64
C GLY A 90 -7.41 8.92 3.72
N ARG A 91 -8.37 9.60 4.36
CA ARG A 91 -8.32 11.03 4.62
C ARG A 91 -7.11 11.42 5.47
N TRP A 92 -6.92 10.73 6.60
CA TRP A 92 -5.76 10.93 7.47
C TRP A 92 -4.45 10.73 6.73
N ALA A 93 -4.35 9.72 5.85
CA ALA A 93 -3.13 9.45 5.11
C ALA A 93 -2.73 10.62 4.20
N ARG A 94 -3.69 11.33 3.60
CA ARG A 94 -3.40 12.57 2.85
C ARG A 94 -2.79 13.63 3.76
N ASP A 95 -3.42 13.89 4.90
CA ASP A 95 -2.89 14.89 5.85
C ASP A 95 -1.51 14.48 6.40
N ALA A 96 -1.29 13.18 6.66
CA ALA A 96 0.00 12.64 7.09
C ALA A 96 1.09 12.82 6.03
N VAL A 97 0.77 12.60 4.74
CA VAL A 97 1.69 12.88 3.63
C VAL A 97 2.03 14.37 3.56
N ALA A 98 1.04 15.26 3.71
CA ALA A 98 1.27 16.70 3.71
C ALA A 98 2.19 17.14 4.86
N ARG A 99 1.91 16.69 6.09
CA ARG A 99 2.73 16.97 7.28
C ARG A 99 4.14 16.43 7.10
N TRP A 100 4.28 15.18 6.65
CA TRP A 100 5.58 14.57 6.42
C TRP A 100 6.40 15.34 5.37
N HIS A 101 5.77 15.71 4.26
CA HIS A 101 6.44 16.43 3.17
C HIS A 101 6.97 17.80 3.63
N ALA A 102 6.19 18.52 4.44
CA ALA A 102 6.56 19.80 5.01
C ALA A 102 7.68 19.68 6.06
N ALA A 103 7.65 18.63 6.90
CA ALA A 103 8.64 18.42 7.96
C ALA A 103 10.01 17.95 7.44
N HIS A 104 10.07 17.36 6.25
CA HIS A 104 11.30 16.75 5.71
C HIS A 104 11.72 17.35 4.36
N PRO A 105 12.00 18.67 4.28
CA PRO A 105 12.43 19.28 3.02
C PRO A 105 13.77 18.68 2.56
N GLY A 106 13.87 18.29 1.28
CA GLY A 106 15.10 17.75 0.68
C GLY A 106 15.14 16.23 0.54
N GLY A 107 16.34 15.68 0.28
CA GLY A 107 16.55 14.28 -0.13
C GLY A 107 16.96 13.30 0.97
N SER A 108 17.18 13.76 2.21
CA SER A 108 17.68 12.92 3.31
C SER A 108 16.68 11.89 3.83
N ASP A 109 15.39 12.07 3.53
CA ASP A 109 14.31 11.22 4.01
C ASP A 109 13.55 10.61 2.82
N LEU A 110 13.10 9.38 2.96
CA LEU A 110 12.26 8.67 2.01
C LEU A 110 10.99 8.19 2.70
N LEU A 111 9.82 8.57 2.18
CA LEU A 111 8.55 7.98 2.57
C LEU A 111 8.20 6.82 1.62
N ILE A 112 8.01 5.62 2.19
CA ILE A 112 7.59 4.43 1.44
C ILE A 112 6.18 4.05 1.89
N GLY A 113 5.25 3.97 0.94
CA GLY A 113 3.86 3.63 1.20
C GLY A 113 3.45 2.26 0.68
N GLU A 114 2.63 1.53 1.45
CA GLU A 114 1.87 0.37 0.97
C GLU A 114 0.42 0.75 0.71
N THR A 115 -0.01 0.73 -0.56
CA THR A 115 -1.32 1.24 -0.98
C THR A 115 -2.11 0.19 -1.76
N PRO A 116 -2.98 -0.60 -1.10
CA PRO A 116 -3.74 -1.65 -1.81
C PRO A 116 -4.78 -1.10 -2.80
N PHE A 117 -5.41 0.03 -2.49
CA PHE A 117 -6.55 0.67 -3.17
C PHE A 117 -7.84 -0.16 -3.23
N ILE A 118 -7.75 -1.47 -3.45
CA ILE A 118 -8.91 -2.36 -3.53
C ILE A 118 -9.77 -2.28 -2.26
N GLY A 119 -11.09 -2.19 -2.47
CA GLY A 119 -12.05 -2.03 -1.38
C GLY A 119 -11.89 -0.72 -0.62
N HIS A 120 -11.45 0.35 -1.30
CA HIS A 120 -11.27 1.70 -0.74
C HIS A 120 -10.14 1.79 0.32
N ARG A 121 -9.04 1.06 0.14
CA ARG A 121 -7.90 1.07 1.07
C ARG A 121 -6.83 2.06 0.60
N LEU A 122 -6.88 3.30 1.11
CA LEU A 122 -5.99 4.42 0.75
C LEU A 122 -6.15 4.94 -0.68
N VAL A 123 -7.31 4.75 -1.31
CA VAL A 123 -7.54 5.21 -2.70
C VAL A 123 -7.48 6.74 -2.81
N GLU A 124 -7.67 7.42 -1.71
CA GLU A 124 -7.52 8.86 -1.52
C GLU A 124 -6.13 9.34 -1.96
N LEU A 125 -5.08 8.53 -1.82
CA LEU A 125 -3.73 8.89 -2.30
C LEU A 125 -3.62 8.88 -3.83
N ALA A 126 -4.44 8.10 -4.52
CA ALA A 126 -4.47 8.02 -5.98
C ALA A 126 -5.35 9.12 -6.61
N ARG A 127 -6.39 9.56 -5.90
CA ARG A 127 -7.36 10.54 -6.40
C ARG A 127 -6.87 11.97 -6.20
N PRO A 128 -6.99 12.85 -7.21
CA PRO A 128 -6.78 14.28 -7.01
C PRO A 128 -7.74 14.85 -5.99
N GLU A 129 -7.23 15.64 -5.06
CA GLU A 129 -8.05 16.41 -4.12
C GLU A 129 -7.42 17.80 -3.92
N GLN A 130 -8.24 18.83 -3.69
CA GLN A 130 -7.74 20.18 -3.45
C GLN A 130 -7.34 20.34 -1.97
N ASP A 131 -6.18 19.79 -1.61
CA ASP A 131 -5.64 19.85 -0.25
C ASP A 131 -4.11 20.03 -0.23
N ALA A 132 -3.55 20.08 0.99
CA ALA A 132 -2.11 20.28 1.19
C ALA A 132 -1.25 19.07 0.77
N ALA A 133 -1.85 17.89 0.57
CA ALA A 133 -1.13 16.69 0.17
C ALA A 133 -0.90 16.66 -1.34
N GLU A 134 -1.81 17.26 -2.13
CA GLU A 134 -1.80 17.16 -3.58
C GLU A 134 -0.49 17.61 -4.24
N PRO A 135 0.13 18.74 -3.86
CA PRO A 135 1.43 19.13 -4.43
C PRO A 135 2.53 18.08 -4.21
N ALA A 136 2.48 17.35 -3.08
CA ALA A 136 3.41 16.27 -2.82
C ALA A 136 3.06 15.02 -3.64
N LEU A 137 1.78 14.62 -3.69
CA LEU A 137 1.34 13.40 -4.38
C LEU A 137 1.47 13.48 -5.91
N ALA A 138 1.21 14.65 -6.49
CA ALA A 138 1.37 14.92 -7.92
C ALA A 138 2.79 15.39 -8.30
N GLY A 139 3.67 15.62 -7.32
CA GLY A 139 5.00 16.16 -7.56
C GLY A 139 5.93 15.19 -8.30
N ALA A 140 6.84 15.73 -9.09
CA ALA A 140 7.82 14.96 -9.88
C ALA A 140 8.78 14.07 -9.04
N TRP A 141 8.80 14.25 -7.72
CA TRP A 141 9.59 13.49 -6.76
C TRP A 141 8.82 12.31 -6.13
N THR A 142 7.56 12.14 -6.52
CA THR A 142 6.69 11.05 -6.05
C THR A 142 6.57 10.01 -7.14
N ARG A 143 6.60 8.73 -6.76
CA ARG A 143 6.39 7.60 -7.67
C ARG A 143 5.34 6.66 -7.09
N PHE A 144 4.38 6.29 -7.92
CA PHE A 144 3.46 5.20 -7.62
C PHE A 144 3.89 3.98 -8.43
N VAL A 145 4.52 3.01 -7.76
CA VAL A 145 5.03 1.80 -8.38
C VAL A 145 3.92 0.76 -8.42
N ILE A 146 3.68 0.17 -9.59
CA ILE A 146 2.73 -0.93 -9.80
C ILE A 146 3.53 -2.21 -10.01
N PRO A 147 3.70 -3.07 -8.98
CA PRO A 147 4.35 -4.36 -9.14
C PRO A 147 3.43 -5.29 -9.93
N VAL A 148 3.90 -5.78 -11.08
CA VAL A 148 3.15 -6.67 -11.96
C VAL A 148 3.86 -8.01 -12.00
N PRO A 149 3.50 -8.96 -11.10
CA PRO A 149 4.04 -10.31 -11.18
C PRO A 149 3.56 -11.01 -12.43
N SER A 150 4.44 -11.82 -13.01
CA SER A 150 4.07 -12.81 -14.02
C SER A 150 3.11 -13.84 -13.43
N ARG A 151 2.41 -14.59 -14.28
CA ARG A 151 1.49 -15.65 -13.82
C ARG A 151 2.22 -16.68 -12.96
N ALA A 152 3.38 -17.15 -13.42
CA ALA A 152 4.19 -18.13 -12.72
C ALA A 152 4.74 -17.61 -11.37
N LEU A 153 5.08 -16.32 -11.30
CA LEU A 153 5.50 -15.72 -10.03
C LEU A 153 4.30 -15.54 -9.08
N ARG A 154 3.14 -15.12 -9.59
CA ARG A 154 1.91 -14.99 -8.80
C ARG A 154 1.52 -16.32 -8.15
N GLU A 155 1.48 -17.39 -8.93
CA GLU A 155 1.20 -18.75 -8.43
C GLU A 155 2.20 -19.17 -7.34
N HIS A 156 3.49 -18.88 -7.54
CA HIS A 156 4.51 -19.17 -6.54
C HIS A 156 4.29 -18.38 -5.23
N VAL A 157 3.98 -17.07 -5.32
CA VAL A 157 3.70 -16.24 -4.13
C VAL A 157 2.46 -16.74 -3.39
N GLU A 158 1.41 -17.16 -4.10
CA GLU A 158 0.21 -17.73 -3.47
C GLU A 158 0.51 -19.05 -2.75
N ALA A 159 1.32 -19.92 -3.36
CA ALA A 159 1.76 -21.17 -2.73
C ALA A 159 2.64 -20.94 -1.50
N GLU A 160 3.59 -20.00 -1.57
CA GLU A 160 4.44 -19.63 -0.44
C GLU A 160 3.62 -19.04 0.71
N ARG A 161 2.64 -18.19 0.43
CA ARG A 161 1.70 -17.67 1.46
C ARG A 161 0.92 -18.81 2.12
N ALA A 162 0.42 -19.77 1.34
CA ALA A 162 -0.27 -20.93 1.89
C ALA A 162 0.63 -21.81 2.77
N ARG A 163 1.94 -21.83 2.51
CA ARG A 163 2.92 -22.50 3.38
C ARG A 163 3.17 -21.69 4.65
N ARG A 164 3.49 -20.39 4.53
CA ARG A 164 3.83 -19.51 5.67
C ARG A 164 2.66 -19.24 6.60
N ALA A 165 1.42 -19.29 6.12
CA ALA A 165 0.24 -19.26 6.98
C ALA A 165 0.21 -20.44 7.98
N ARG A 166 0.78 -21.60 7.61
CA ARG A 166 0.88 -22.80 8.45
C ARG A 166 2.16 -22.82 9.28
N ASP A 167 3.26 -22.39 8.70
CA ASP A 167 4.59 -22.36 9.31
C ASP A 167 5.26 -21.00 9.09
N PRO A 168 4.90 -19.98 9.90
CA PRO A 168 5.36 -18.61 9.70
C PRO A 168 6.78 -18.42 10.20
N VAL A 169 7.58 -17.68 9.44
CA VAL A 169 8.90 -17.20 9.84
C VAL A 169 8.77 -15.94 10.70
N HIS A 170 7.67 -15.19 10.55
CA HIS A 170 7.37 -14.00 11.33
C HIS A 170 5.88 -13.95 11.73
N PRO A 171 5.51 -13.49 12.94
CA PRO A 171 4.11 -13.51 13.42
C PRO A 171 3.10 -12.85 12.47
N ARG A 172 3.46 -11.71 11.86
CA ARG A 172 2.61 -11.00 10.87
C ARG A 172 2.26 -11.83 9.63
N GLU A 173 3.02 -12.87 9.29
CA GLU A 173 2.69 -13.75 8.16
C GLU A 173 1.42 -14.58 8.39
N ARG A 174 0.95 -14.69 9.65
CA ARG A 174 -0.36 -15.31 9.95
C ARG A 174 -1.54 -14.41 9.58
N GLU A 175 -1.31 -13.11 9.49
CA GLU A 175 -2.32 -12.10 9.16
C GLU A 175 -2.39 -11.86 7.64
N ASP A 176 -1.48 -12.49 6.88
CA ASP A 176 -1.50 -12.41 5.43
C ASP A 176 -2.80 -12.98 4.84
N ALA A 177 -3.35 -12.26 3.86
CA ALA A 177 -4.54 -12.70 3.17
C ALA A 177 -4.35 -14.11 2.55
N PRO A 178 -5.22 -15.08 2.86
CA PRO A 178 -5.12 -16.43 2.34
C PRO A 178 -5.42 -16.48 0.83
N PRO A 179 -5.02 -17.55 0.11
CA PRO A 179 -5.22 -17.63 -1.35
C PRO A 179 -6.67 -17.51 -1.83
N SER A 180 -7.67 -17.90 -1.02
CA SER A 180 -9.08 -17.65 -1.33
C SER A 180 -9.37 -16.15 -1.44
N VAL A 181 -8.96 -15.37 -0.44
CA VAL A 181 -9.12 -13.91 -0.44
C VAL A 181 -8.38 -13.26 -1.60
N LEU A 182 -7.18 -13.75 -1.95
CA LEU A 182 -6.44 -13.25 -3.10
C LEU A 182 -7.20 -13.45 -4.43
N ARG A 183 -7.87 -14.59 -4.58
CA ARG A 183 -8.71 -14.90 -5.75
C ARG A 183 -9.99 -14.07 -5.76
N ASP A 184 -10.62 -13.85 -4.61
CA ASP A 184 -11.81 -13.01 -4.49
C ASP A 184 -11.52 -11.55 -4.84
N LEU A 185 -10.40 -11.02 -4.34
CA LEU A 185 -9.90 -9.68 -4.67
C LEU A 185 -9.55 -9.53 -6.16
N TRP A 186 -8.97 -10.57 -6.77
CA TRP A 186 -8.76 -10.59 -8.21
C TRP A 186 -10.08 -10.60 -8.98
N ARG A 187 -11.05 -11.42 -8.58
CA ARG A 187 -12.38 -11.47 -9.20
C ARG A 187 -13.08 -10.11 -9.13
N GLU A 188 -12.98 -9.42 -8.00
CA GLU A 188 -13.50 -8.05 -7.84
C GLU A 188 -12.82 -7.07 -8.81
N LEU A 189 -11.49 -7.10 -8.90
CA LEU A 189 -10.71 -6.23 -9.78
C LEU A 189 -11.01 -6.51 -11.27
N ALA A 190 -11.02 -7.78 -11.65
CA ALA A 190 -11.25 -8.23 -13.02
C ALA A 190 -12.71 -8.09 -13.45
N GLY A 191 -13.65 -8.05 -12.49
CA GLY A 191 -15.08 -8.08 -12.74
C GLY A 191 -15.61 -9.44 -13.25
N ALA A 192 -14.78 -10.49 -13.20
CA ALA A 192 -15.11 -11.83 -13.69
C ALA A 192 -14.24 -12.89 -12.99
N ASP A 193 -14.75 -14.12 -12.92
CA ASP A 193 -14.01 -15.27 -12.37
C ASP A 193 -13.07 -15.85 -13.45
N ILE A 194 -11.96 -15.16 -13.69
CA ILE A 194 -10.94 -15.52 -14.67
C ILE A 194 -9.59 -15.74 -14.00
N ALA A 195 -8.69 -16.49 -14.67
CA ALA A 195 -7.31 -16.61 -14.21
C ALA A 195 -6.62 -15.24 -14.15
N TYR A 196 -5.64 -15.11 -13.24
CA TYR A 196 -4.84 -13.88 -13.14
C TYR A 196 -4.18 -13.54 -14.48
N ASP A 197 -4.36 -12.28 -14.90
CA ASP A 197 -3.78 -11.74 -16.11
C ASP A 197 -2.95 -10.49 -15.78
N PRO A 198 -1.61 -10.54 -15.96
CA PRO A 198 -0.73 -9.42 -15.66
C PRO A 198 -1.07 -8.13 -16.42
N MET A 199 -1.57 -8.24 -17.65
CA MET A 199 -1.92 -7.07 -18.48
C MET A 199 -3.22 -6.43 -18.00
N LEU A 200 -4.23 -7.23 -17.68
CA LEU A 200 -5.48 -6.72 -17.11
C LEU A 200 -5.23 -6.06 -15.75
N TYR A 201 -4.44 -6.72 -14.89
CA TYR A 201 -4.02 -6.16 -13.60
C TYR A 201 -3.30 -4.83 -13.76
N ARG A 202 -2.30 -4.76 -14.65
CA ARG A 202 -1.56 -3.54 -14.97
C ARG A 202 -2.49 -2.41 -15.37
N ARG A 203 -3.37 -2.65 -16.36
CA ARG A 203 -4.29 -1.63 -16.89
C ARG A 203 -5.25 -1.11 -15.83
N ALA A 204 -5.72 -1.97 -14.93
CA ALA A 204 -6.59 -1.57 -13.83
C ALA A 204 -5.88 -0.57 -12.91
N TYR A 205 -4.63 -0.84 -12.51
CA TYR A 205 -3.87 0.07 -11.65
C TYR A 205 -3.35 1.32 -12.37
N GLU A 206 -2.97 1.24 -13.64
CA GLU A 206 -2.64 2.42 -14.46
C GLU A 206 -3.85 3.36 -14.54
N ARG A 207 -5.06 2.82 -14.69
CA ARG A 207 -6.30 3.61 -14.69
C ARG A 207 -6.54 4.30 -13.35
N LEU A 208 -6.37 3.58 -12.23
CA LEU A 208 -6.52 4.16 -10.88
C LEU A 208 -5.51 5.29 -10.63
N LEU A 209 -4.32 5.19 -11.23
CA LEU A 209 -3.20 6.10 -11.03
C LEU A 209 -3.01 7.09 -12.19
N VAL A 210 -4.04 7.31 -13.01
CA VAL A 210 -3.93 8.17 -14.20
C VAL A 210 -3.47 9.60 -13.89
N HIS A 211 -3.75 10.07 -12.67
CA HIS A 211 -3.40 11.40 -12.17
C HIS A 211 -2.11 11.42 -11.32
N ARG A 212 -1.30 10.35 -11.40
CA ARG A 212 -0.09 10.17 -10.60
C ARG A 212 1.09 9.80 -11.49
N HIS A 213 2.30 10.04 -10.99
CA HIS A 213 3.53 9.56 -11.63
C HIS A 213 3.69 8.05 -11.42
N ALA A 214 2.92 7.27 -12.19
CA ALA A 214 2.89 5.82 -12.11
C ALA A 214 4.08 5.19 -12.87
N VAL A 215 4.68 4.16 -12.29
CA VAL A 215 5.73 3.34 -12.90
C VAL A 215 5.34 1.88 -12.79
N VAL A 216 5.30 1.18 -13.92
CA VAL A 216 5.07 -0.26 -13.94
C VAL A 216 6.39 -0.98 -13.66
N LEU A 217 6.37 -1.90 -12.72
CA LEU A 217 7.51 -2.74 -12.37
C LEU A 217 7.15 -4.21 -12.64
N PRO A 218 7.50 -4.76 -13.80
CA PRO A 218 7.33 -6.18 -14.09
C PRO A 218 8.17 -7.02 -13.12
N LEU A 219 7.59 -8.10 -12.59
CA LEU A 219 8.29 -9.04 -11.72
C LEU A 219 8.20 -10.44 -12.33
N GLU A 220 9.35 -10.94 -12.80
CA GLU A 220 9.46 -12.25 -13.43
C GLU A 220 10.21 -13.25 -12.53
N SER A 221 11.15 -12.75 -11.74
CA SER A 221 12.11 -13.57 -11.01
C SER A 221 11.59 -13.99 -9.63
N ARG A 222 11.88 -15.24 -9.26
CA ARG A 222 11.74 -15.71 -7.88
C ARG A 222 12.97 -15.28 -7.10
N LEU A 223 12.74 -14.46 -6.08
CA LEU A 223 13.80 -14.01 -5.18
C LEU A 223 14.05 -15.07 -4.11
N PRO A 224 15.31 -15.39 -3.74
CA PRO A 224 15.62 -16.36 -2.69
C PRO A 224 15.23 -15.84 -1.29
N THR A 225 13.95 -15.91 -0.94
CA THR A 225 13.39 -15.41 0.33
C THR A 225 13.37 -16.46 1.45
N ALA A 226 14.14 -17.55 1.31
CA ALA A 226 14.20 -18.61 2.32
C ALA A 226 14.74 -18.03 3.64
N GLY A 227 13.96 -18.14 4.73
CA GLY A 227 14.32 -17.62 6.04
C GLY A 227 14.28 -16.09 6.18
N VAL A 228 13.82 -15.34 5.17
CA VAL A 228 13.64 -13.88 5.25
C VAL A 228 12.16 -13.55 5.26
N SER A 229 11.75 -12.76 6.25
CA SER A 229 10.42 -12.16 6.33
C SER A 229 10.42 -10.77 5.70
N ALA A 230 9.41 -10.45 4.90
CA ALA A 230 9.20 -9.11 4.38
C ALA A 230 8.85 -8.07 5.46
N TYR A 231 8.57 -8.53 6.68
CA TYR A 231 8.19 -7.69 7.82
C TYR A 231 9.35 -7.45 8.80
N GLU A 232 10.49 -8.12 8.63
CA GLU A 232 11.66 -7.96 9.49
C GLU A 232 12.65 -6.97 8.87
N PHE A 233 12.48 -5.68 9.15
CA PHE A 233 13.44 -4.67 8.71
C PHE A 233 14.70 -4.71 9.58
N ARG A 234 15.87 -4.89 8.95
CA ARG A 234 17.19 -4.81 9.64
C ARG A 234 17.81 -3.42 9.54
N VAL A 235 16.98 -2.42 9.31
CA VAL A 235 17.31 -0.99 9.25
C VAL A 235 16.31 -0.22 10.08
N ALA A 236 16.70 0.94 10.59
CA ALA A 236 15.80 1.80 11.33
C ALA A 236 14.72 2.37 10.39
N THR A 237 13.46 2.16 10.75
CA THR A 237 12.28 2.70 10.07
C THR A 237 11.40 3.44 11.05
N THR A 238 10.68 4.46 10.58
CA THR A 238 9.70 5.20 11.37
C THR A 238 8.32 5.09 10.71
N ASP A 239 7.38 4.44 11.39
CA ASP A 239 5.99 4.37 10.90
C ASP A 239 5.29 5.71 11.11
N LEU A 240 4.58 6.18 10.08
CA LEU A 240 3.58 7.22 10.23
C LEU A 240 2.36 6.60 10.92
N LEU A 241 2.07 7.07 12.12
CA LEU A 241 0.95 6.60 12.94
C LEU A 241 0.03 7.77 13.26
N PRO A 242 -1.30 7.55 13.26
CA PRO A 242 -2.24 8.58 13.62
C PRO A 242 -2.24 8.83 15.13
N SER A 243 -2.37 10.09 15.55
CA SER A 243 -2.67 10.41 16.95
C SER A 243 -4.15 10.18 17.28
N PRO A 244 -4.55 10.00 18.56
CA PRO A 244 -5.95 9.89 18.94
C PRO A 244 -6.82 11.06 18.44
N GLU A 245 -6.28 12.28 18.47
CA GLU A 245 -6.94 13.49 17.99
C GLU A 245 -7.13 13.47 16.47
N GLU A 246 -6.10 13.05 15.73
CA GLU A 246 -6.17 12.89 14.27
C GLU A 246 -7.21 11.83 13.87
N ILE A 247 -7.30 10.72 14.61
CA ILE A 247 -8.31 9.69 14.38
C ILE A 247 -9.71 10.24 14.60
N ALA A 248 -9.93 10.92 15.73
CA ALA A 248 -11.23 11.50 16.05
C ALA A 248 -11.66 12.54 15.00
N ALA A 249 -10.74 13.40 14.58
CA ALA A 249 -10.99 14.40 13.54
C ALA A 249 -11.32 13.76 12.18
N ALA A 250 -10.55 12.76 11.74
CA ALA A 250 -10.80 12.07 10.48
C ALA A 250 -12.14 11.32 10.48
N ILE A 251 -12.47 10.62 11.58
CA ILE A 251 -13.77 9.94 11.70
C ILE A 251 -14.92 10.95 11.69
N HIS A 252 -14.79 12.06 12.41
CA HIS A 252 -15.80 13.11 12.45
C HIS A 252 -16.03 13.75 11.07
N ASP A 253 -14.97 13.97 10.29
CA ASP A 253 -15.07 14.46 8.91
C ASP A 253 -15.87 13.50 8.03
N ILE A 254 -15.59 12.19 8.11
CA ILE A 254 -16.33 11.17 7.35
C ILE A 254 -17.80 11.10 7.76
N GLU A 255 -18.11 11.15 9.06
CA GLU A 255 -19.49 11.18 9.56
C GLU A 255 -20.26 12.40 9.03
N THR A 256 -19.59 13.55 8.97
CA THR A 256 -20.18 14.80 8.48
C THR A 256 -20.38 14.78 6.97
N ARG A 257 -19.43 14.21 6.22
CA ARG A 257 -19.47 14.12 4.74
C ARG A 257 -20.45 13.05 4.25
N TYR A 258 -20.63 11.98 5.02
CA TYR A 258 -21.50 10.85 4.66
C TYR A 258 -22.50 10.53 5.78
N PRO A 259 -23.47 11.42 6.08
CA PRO A 259 -24.49 11.16 7.10
C PRO A 259 -25.50 10.07 6.66
N ASP A 260 -25.62 9.83 5.35
CA ASP A 260 -26.42 8.74 4.77
C ASP A 260 -25.55 7.49 4.57
N PRO A 261 -25.84 6.36 5.25
CA PRO A 261 -25.11 5.10 5.05
C PRO A 261 -25.12 4.60 3.60
N ARG A 262 -26.15 4.90 2.81
CA ARG A 262 -26.17 4.51 1.39
C ARG A 262 -25.20 5.33 0.56
N ALA A 263 -25.00 6.61 0.90
CA ALA A 263 -23.98 7.44 0.26
C ALA A 263 -22.57 6.95 0.61
N LEU A 264 -22.33 6.62 1.87
CA LEU A 264 -21.10 5.98 2.34
C LEU A 264 -20.79 4.71 1.53
N GLN A 265 -21.77 3.80 1.42
CA GLN A 265 -21.57 2.55 0.69
C GLN A 265 -21.27 2.77 -0.79
N ARG A 266 -21.97 3.72 -1.45
CA ARG A 266 -21.68 4.09 -2.84
C ARG A 266 -20.25 4.60 -3.03
N GLU A 267 -19.74 5.37 -2.07
CA GLU A 267 -18.36 5.85 -2.10
C GLU A 267 -17.36 4.70 -1.98
N ILE A 268 -17.61 3.77 -1.04
CA ILE A 268 -16.77 2.57 -0.86
C ILE A 268 -16.76 1.71 -2.12
N ASP A 269 -17.93 1.39 -2.69
CA ASP A 269 -18.06 0.57 -3.90
C ASP A 269 -17.51 1.28 -5.14
N GLY A 270 -17.53 2.62 -5.12
CA GLY A 270 -17.01 3.50 -6.14
C GLY A 270 -15.49 3.58 -6.18
N TRP A 271 -14.73 2.82 -5.38
CA TRP A 271 -13.27 2.94 -5.27
C TRP A 271 -12.52 2.88 -6.63
N ARG A 272 -13.05 2.10 -7.59
CA ARG A 272 -12.47 1.98 -8.95
C ARG A 272 -12.81 3.13 -9.90
N GLN A 273 -13.72 4.02 -9.48
CA GLN A 273 -14.10 5.18 -10.27
C GLN A 273 -12.96 6.20 -10.24
N VAL A 274 -12.61 6.67 -11.43
CA VAL A 274 -11.62 7.72 -11.64
C VAL A 274 -12.41 9.01 -11.82
N SER A 275 -12.20 9.97 -10.92
CA SER A 275 -12.77 11.30 -11.09
C SER A 275 -12.16 11.97 -12.33
N PRO A 276 -12.96 12.70 -13.13
CA PRO A 276 -12.47 13.45 -14.29
C PRO A 276 -11.34 14.41 -13.93
#